data_AF-A0A8T2P0V7-F1
#
_entry.id   AF-A0A8T2P0V7-F1
#
_cell.length_a   1.000
_cell.length_b   1.000
_cell.length_c   1.000
_cell.angle_alpha   90.00
_cell.angle_beta   90.00
_cell.angle_gamma   90.00
#
_symmetry.space_group_name_H-M   'P 1'
#
loop_
_entity.id
_entity.type
_entity.pdbx_description
1 polymer ?
#
loop_
_entity_poly.entity_id
_entity_poly.type
_entity_poly.pdbx_seq_one_letter_code
_entity_poly.pdbx_strand_id
1 'polypeptide(L)'
;MRILVIFCCILSTALSRKLFTGGSRVMDLHVPLASLQQVKAFLEANGIQYEIMIADVQALLEEERTNMERSQKWKRDTGSFDYASYHTLEEIYAWMDSLVAENPDLVSNQCRPDFSTGVGRPAIWLDTGIHAREWITPATGIWTAKKASSSPCMIVTEYGRDPSVTALLNKMDIFFEIVVNPDGYAFTHTSTYRGPFAHSESEVKSIVDFILGHGNFKAMITIHSYSQMLMYPYGYTDTPAPNADELHALAKRAVDALESLHGTKYTFGSWISTLSDWGYKNGLRYSFTFELRDTGRYGFLLPANQIIPTAQETWLALMALMEHVRDHPY
;
A
#
# COMPACT_ATOMS: atom_id res chain seq x y z
N MET A 1 -6.43 17.27 -23.93
CA MET A 1 -7.39 16.16 -24.18
C MET A 1 -8.42 16.25 -23.05
N ARG A 2 -9.63 15.65 -23.07
CA ARG A 2 -10.62 15.88 -21.97
C ARG A 2 -11.36 14.59 -21.61
N ILE A 3 -11.12 14.03 -20.43
CA ILE A 3 -11.73 12.80 -19.90
C ILE A 3 -12.25 13.06 -18.49
N LEU A 4 -13.33 12.36 -18.10
CA LEU A 4 -14.12 12.55 -16.88
C LEU A 4 -14.01 11.31 -15.98
N VAL A 5 -13.83 11.51 -14.67
CA VAL A 5 -14.06 10.49 -13.63
C VAL A 5 -15.45 10.73 -13.01
N ILE A 6 -16.33 9.73 -13.00
CA ILE A 6 -17.78 9.87 -12.72
C ILE A 6 -18.14 9.38 -11.33
N PHE A 7 -18.95 10.17 -10.61
CA PHE A 7 -19.70 9.84 -9.38
C PHE A 7 -20.90 8.93 -9.69
N CYS A 8 -21.08 7.82 -8.98
CA CYS A 8 -22.31 7.00 -9.10
C CYS A 8 -22.83 6.55 -7.74
N CYS A 9 -24.15 6.74 -7.52
CA CYS A 9 -24.90 6.27 -6.36
C CYS A 9 -26.05 5.38 -6.85
N ILE A 10 -25.87 4.06 -7.07
CA ILE A 10 -27.00 3.10 -7.26
C ILE A 10 -26.71 1.69 -6.68
N LEU A 11 -27.79 1.06 -6.20
CA LEU A 11 -28.04 -0.18 -5.43
C LEU A 11 -27.53 -1.55 -5.95
N SER A 12 -27.21 -2.41 -4.96
CA SER A 12 -27.49 -3.88 -4.78
C SER A 12 -26.92 -4.87 -5.82
N THR A 13 -26.18 -5.93 -5.47
CA THR A 13 -26.66 -7.13 -4.74
C THR A 13 -25.56 -7.89 -3.97
N ALA A 14 -25.90 -8.37 -2.77
CA ALA A 14 -25.30 -9.42 -1.93
C ALA A 14 -23.82 -9.31 -1.47
N LEU A 15 -22.88 -8.73 -2.23
CA LEU A 15 -21.55 -8.31 -1.71
C LEU A 15 -21.59 -6.93 -1.02
N SER A 16 -22.79 -6.36 -0.92
CA SER A 16 -23.02 -4.93 -0.88
C SER A 16 -23.47 -4.44 0.51
N ARG A 17 -23.99 -5.27 1.42
CA ARG A 17 -24.67 -4.76 2.64
C ARG A 17 -23.83 -3.89 3.59
N LYS A 18 -22.52 -4.12 3.75
CA LYS A 18 -21.62 -3.24 4.52
C LYS A 18 -21.35 -1.87 3.86
N LEU A 19 -21.56 -1.77 2.54
CA LEU A 19 -21.33 -0.55 1.77
C LEU A 19 -22.54 0.40 1.78
N PHE A 20 -23.77 -0.11 1.89
CA PHE A 20 -24.97 0.72 1.67
C PHE A 20 -25.72 1.11 2.95
N THR A 21 -25.15 0.89 4.13
CA THR A 21 -25.73 1.33 5.41
C THR A 21 -24.94 2.52 5.97
N GLY A 22 -25.38 3.73 5.62
CA GLY A 22 -24.90 4.99 6.19
C GLY A 22 -24.11 5.87 5.21
N GLY A 23 -24.78 6.92 4.70
CA GLY A 23 -24.18 8.00 3.90
C GLY A 23 -24.13 7.77 2.38
N SER A 24 -24.30 8.85 1.61
CA SER A 24 -24.13 8.86 0.14
C SER A 24 -22.68 8.50 -0.19
N ARG A 25 -22.41 7.26 -0.62
CA ARG A 25 -21.06 6.84 -1.03
C ARG A 25 -20.79 7.27 -2.47
N VAL A 26 -19.53 7.65 -2.70
CA VAL A 26 -18.98 8.06 -3.98
C VAL A 26 -18.50 6.82 -4.73
N MET A 27 -18.66 6.80 -6.04
CA MET A 27 -18.03 5.81 -6.92
C MET A 27 -17.17 6.60 -7.90
N ASP A 28 -15.92 6.19 -8.12
CA ASP A 28 -15.02 6.84 -9.06
C ASP A 28 -14.84 5.96 -10.30
N LEU A 29 -15.24 6.48 -11.46
CA LEU A 29 -15.19 5.75 -12.73
C LEU A 29 -14.41 6.51 -13.79
N HIS A 30 -13.27 5.98 -14.23
CA HIS A 30 -12.56 6.48 -15.41
C HIS A 30 -13.32 6.14 -16.70
N VAL A 31 -13.65 7.15 -17.51
CA VAL A 31 -14.39 6.95 -18.78
C VAL A 31 -13.54 7.30 -20.00
N PRO A 32 -13.25 6.35 -20.91
CA PRO A 32 -12.54 6.65 -22.15
C PRO A 32 -13.24 7.75 -22.97
N LEU A 33 -12.46 8.60 -23.64
CA LEU A 33 -12.97 9.73 -24.42
C LEU A 33 -14.06 9.31 -25.44
N ALA A 34 -13.89 8.16 -26.08
CA ALA A 34 -14.84 7.62 -27.05
C ALA A 34 -16.23 7.34 -26.46
N SER A 35 -16.30 7.02 -25.17
CA SER A 35 -17.54 6.70 -24.46
C SER A 35 -18.09 7.88 -23.66
N LEU A 36 -17.34 8.98 -23.54
CA LEU A 36 -17.64 10.08 -22.62
C LEU A 36 -19.05 10.66 -22.80
N GLN A 37 -19.43 10.96 -24.05
CA GLN A 37 -20.75 11.55 -24.35
C GLN A 37 -21.89 10.57 -24.05
N GLN A 38 -21.69 9.29 -24.36
CA GLN A 38 -22.68 8.24 -24.11
C GLN A 38 -22.92 8.06 -22.61
N VAL A 39 -21.84 8.03 -21.81
CA VAL A 39 -21.97 7.89 -20.36
C VAL A 39 -22.59 9.13 -19.73
N LYS A 40 -22.22 10.34 -20.14
CA LYS A 40 -22.86 11.58 -19.65
C LYS A 40 -24.36 11.59 -19.93
N ALA A 41 -24.74 11.29 -21.17
CA ALA A 41 -26.14 11.22 -21.56
C ALA A 41 -26.91 10.17 -20.74
N PHE A 42 -26.30 9.00 -20.47
CA PHE A 42 -26.89 7.98 -19.61
C PHE A 42 -27.12 8.49 -18.18
N LEU A 43 -26.13 9.15 -17.57
CA LEU A 43 -26.26 9.66 -16.20
C LEU A 43 -27.34 10.73 -16.09
N GLU A 44 -27.33 11.69 -17.03
CA GLU A 44 -28.30 12.78 -17.08
C GLU A 44 -29.72 12.25 -17.30
N ALA A 45 -29.90 11.30 -18.21
CA ALA A 45 -31.19 10.66 -18.47
C ALA A 45 -31.75 9.88 -17.27
N ASN A 46 -30.88 9.37 -16.40
CA ASN A 46 -31.26 8.64 -15.19
C ASN A 46 -31.23 9.50 -13.92
N GLY A 47 -31.00 10.82 -14.03
CA GLY A 47 -30.93 11.72 -12.87
C GLY A 47 -29.77 11.42 -11.91
N ILE A 48 -28.71 10.75 -12.40
CA ILE A 48 -27.53 10.42 -11.61
C ILE A 48 -26.61 11.63 -11.60
N GLN A 49 -26.42 12.24 -10.43
CA GLN A 49 -25.51 13.37 -10.26
C GLN A 49 -24.05 12.91 -10.40
N TYR A 50 -23.24 13.72 -11.07
CA TYR A 50 -21.80 13.48 -11.25
C TYR A 50 -20.99 14.78 -11.19
N GLU A 51 -19.71 14.66 -10.79
CA GLU A 51 -18.72 15.73 -10.81
C GLU A 51 -17.50 15.29 -11.64
N ILE A 52 -16.76 16.24 -12.21
CA ILE A 52 -15.51 15.99 -12.92
C ILE A 52 -14.33 16.16 -11.97
N MET A 53 -13.74 15.05 -11.48
CA MET A 53 -12.58 15.13 -10.59
C MET A 53 -11.27 15.41 -11.35
N ILE A 54 -10.96 14.61 -12.37
CA ILE A 54 -9.76 14.74 -13.20
C ILE A 54 -10.21 14.98 -14.63
N ALA A 55 -9.89 16.15 -15.18
CA ALA A 55 -10.30 16.56 -16.52
C ALA A 55 -9.36 16.06 -17.63
N ASP A 56 -8.07 15.88 -17.34
CA ASP A 56 -7.10 15.36 -18.31
C ASP A 56 -6.09 14.43 -17.61
N VAL A 57 -6.40 13.14 -17.62
CA VAL A 57 -5.54 12.08 -17.07
C VAL A 57 -4.18 12.06 -17.78
N GLN A 58 -4.14 12.40 -19.09
CA GLN A 58 -2.90 12.42 -19.85
C GLN A 58 -1.95 13.52 -19.37
N ALA A 59 -2.48 14.66 -18.92
CA ALA A 59 -1.66 15.73 -18.39
C ALA A 59 -0.92 15.31 -17.11
N LEU A 60 -1.62 14.60 -16.20
CA LEU A 60 -1.01 14.05 -14.99
C LEU A 60 0.02 12.96 -15.31
N LEU A 61 -0.27 12.08 -16.27
CA LEU A 61 0.69 11.05 -16.72
C LEU A 61 1.95 11.67 -17.35
N GLU A 62 1.81 12.73 -18.12
CA GLU A 62 2.94 13.42 -18.76
C GLU A 62 3.80 14.18 -17.74
N GLU A 63 3.16 14.81 -16.76
CA GLU A 63 3.85 15.42 -15.62
C GLU A 63 4.67 14.37 -14.86
N GLU A 64 4.06 13.23 -14.55
CA GLU A 64 4.72 12.15 -13.83
C GLU A 64 5.87 11.55 -14.62
N ARG A 65 5.68 11.29 -15.93
CA ARG A 65 6.75 10.83 -16.82
C ARG A 65 7.94 11.80 -16.83
N THR A 66 7.66 13.10 -16.91
CA THR A 66 8.70 14.14 -16.90
C THR A 66 9.47 14.15 -15.57
N ASN A 67 8.79 13.91 -14.44
CA ASN A 67 9.44 13.80 -13.14
C ASN A 67 10.35 12.57 -13.06
N MET A 68 9.86 11.41 -13.51
CA MET A 68 10.65 10.18 -13.56
C MET A 68 11.90 10.32 -14.43
N GLU A 69 11.79 10.88 -15.63
CA GLU A 69 12.92 11.14 -16.55
C GLU A 69 13.98 12.08 -15.95
N ARG A 70 13.57 13.04 -15.11
CA ARG A 70 14.50 13.94 -14.40
C ARG A 70 15.23 13.19 -13.28
N SER A 71 14.54 12.30 -12.58
CA SER A 71 15.09 11.53 -11.45
C SER A 71 16.13 10.49 -11.89
N GLN A 72 15.98 9.91 -13.10
CA GLN A 72 16.84 8.87 -13.68
C GLN A 72 18.32 9.27 -13.89
N LYS A 73 18.64 10.57 -13.87
CA LYS A 73 20.01 11.06 -14.13
C LYS A 73 20.98 10.87 -12.96
N TRP A 74 20.47 10.45 -11.80
CA TRP A 74 21.20 10.23 -10.56
C TRP A 74 20.79 8.84 -10.09
N LYS A 75 21.70 7.93 -9.70
CA LYS A 75 21.47 6.75 -8.83
C LYS A 75 22.42 5.59 -9.16
N ARG A 76 23.32 5.25 -8.23
CA ARG A 76 23.94 3.90 -8.17
C ARG A 76 24.02 3.33 -6.74
N ASP A 77 23.60 4.08 -5.72
CA ASP A 77 23.63 3.68 -4.31
C ASP A 77 22.37 4.17 -3.57
N THR A 78 22.09 3.65 -2.36
CA THR A 78 20.86 4.01 -1.64
C THR A 78 20.91 5.42 -1.04
N GLY A 79 22.10 6.04 -0.94
CA GLY A 79 22.32 7.36 -0.38
C GLY A 79 21.97 8.51 -1.34
N SER A 80 22.22 8.29 -2.63
CA SER A 80 21.90 9.21 -3.74
C SER A 80 20.56 8.90 -4.41
N PHE A 81 19.83 7.90 -3.91
CA PHE A 81 18.51 7.56 -4.40
C PHE A 81 17.49 8.66 -4.07
N ASP A 82 16.89 9.23 -5.10
CA ASP A 82 15.75 10.15 -4.96
C ASP A 82 14.50 9.38 -4.51
N TYR A 83 14.10 9.55 -3.24
CA TYR A 83 12.88 8.95 -2.68
C TYR A 83 11.63 9.82 -2.88
N ALA A 84 11.75 10.95 -3.58
CA ALA A 84 10.65 11.87 -3.89
C ALA A 84 10.13 11.71 -5.32
N SER A 85 10.47 10.61 -5.99
CA SER A 85 10.08 10.28 -7.37
C SER A 85 9.60 8.82 -7.45
N TYR A 86 8.76 8.52 -8.45
CA TYR A 86 8.46 7.12 -8.79
C TYR A 86 9.60 6.48 -9.58
N HIS A 87 9.69 5.16 -9.51
CA HIS A 87 10.79 4.38 -10.07
C HIS A 87 10.30 3.19 -10.88
N THR A 88 11.05 2.86 -11.93
CA THR A 88 10.80 1.66 -12.72
C THR A 88 11.15 0.42 -11.91
N LEU A 89 10.62 -0.75 -12.30
CA LEU A 89 10.92 -2.01 -11.61
C LEU A 89 12.43 -2.30 -11.53
N GLU A 90 13.17 -2.02 -12.61
CA GLU A 90 14.62 -2.20 -12.67
C GLU A 90 15.35 -1.33 -11.65
N GLU A 91 14.95 -0.06 -11.50
CA GLU A 91 15.53 0.85 -10.50
C GLU A 91 15.24 0.39 -9.07
N ILE A 92 14.05 -0.14 -8.82
CA ILE A 92 13.66 -0.67 -7.50
C ILE A 92 14.51 -1.90 -7.17
N TYR A 93 14.68 -2.84 -8.09
CA TYR A 93 15.50 -4.03 -7.87
C TYR A 93 16.98 -3.69 -7.69
N ALA A 94 17.53 -2.79 -8.52
CA ALA A 94 18.91 -2.31 -8.34
C ALA A 94 19.11 -1.63 -6.97
N TRP A 95 18.11 -0.87 -6.51
CA TRP A 95 18.13 -0.28 -5.18
C TRP A 95 18.04 -1.34 -4.06
N MET A 96 17.24 -2.40 -4.23
CA MET A 96 17.16 -3.51 -3.27
C MET A 96 18.49 -4.25 -3.13
N ASP A 97 19.17 -4.52 -4.26
CA ASP A 97 20.51 -5.11 -4.25
C ASP A 97 21.51 -4.20 -3.53
N SER A 98 21.43 -2.89 -3.77
CA SER A 98 22.28 -1.91 -3.06
C SER A 98 21.99 -1.90 -1.55
N LEU A 99 20.72 -1.98 -1.15
CA LEU A 99 20.30 -1.99 0.24
C LEU A 99 20.91 -3.18 1.00
N VAL A 100 20.89 -4.36 0.38
CA VAL A 100 21.44 -5.60 0.95
C VAL A 100 22.96 -5.53 1.02
N ALA A 101 23.61 -5.09 -0.06
CA ALA A 101 25.07 -4.95 -0.11
C ALA A 101 25.61 -3.98 0.95
N GLU A 102 24.87 -2.92 1.25
CA GLU A 102 25.23 -1.93 2.27
C GLU A 102 24.93 -2.39 3.71
N ASN A 103 24.04 -3.37 3.91
CA ASN A 103 23.55 -3.76 5.25
C ASN A 103 23.44 -5.29 5.42
N PRO A 104 24.50 -6.07 5.12
CA PRO A 104 24.41 -7.53 5.01
C PRO A 104 24.11 -8.26 6.33
N ASP A 105 24.35 -7.61 7.48
CA ASP A 105 24.08 -8.18 8.81
C ASP A 105 22.63 -8.00 9.28
N LEU A 106 21.85 -7.16 8.58
CA LEU A 106 20.48 -6.80 8.95
C LEU A 106 19.47 -7.12 7.84
N VAL A 107 19.89 -7.02 6.57
CA VAL A 107 19.05 -7.20 5.39
C VAL A 107 19.57 -8.35 4.57
N SER A 108 18.72 -9.33 4.29
CA SER A 108 19.01 -10.39 3.33
C SER A 108 18.02 -10.36 2.16
N ASN A 109 18.43 -10.89 1.00
CA ASN A 109 17.59 -10.99 -0.20
C ASN A 109 17.38 -12.45 -0.58
N GLN A 110 16.39 -13.11 0.03
CA GLN A 110 15.87 -14.38 -0.47
C GLN A 110 14.64 -14.11 -1.36
N CYS A 111 14.87 -13.39 -2.46
CA CYS A 111 13.88 -12.88 -3.43
C CYS A 111 13.03 -11.67 -2.97
N ARG A 112 13.18 -11.19 -1.73
CA ARG A 112 12.63 -9.94 -1.19
C ARG A 112 13.48 -9.49 0.02
N PRO A 113 13.43 -8.21 0.42
CA PRO A 113 14.09 -7.73 1.63
C PRO A 113 13.53 -8.43 2.88
N ASP A 114 14.39 -9.15 3.57
CA ASP A 114 14.16 -9.75 4.89
C ASP A 114 14.99 -9.00 5.93
N PHE A 115 14.32 -8.39 6.91
CA PHE A 115 14.94 -7.68 8.02
C PHE A 115 14.92 -8.56 9.27
N SER A 116 16.08 -9.11 9.62
CA SER A 116 16.21 -10.04 10.73
C SER A 116 17.52 -9.85 11.48
N THR A 117 17.48 -10.12 12.79
CA THR A 117 18.68 -10.19 13.63
C THR A 117 18.82 -11.55 14.34
N GLY A 118 18.11 -12.60 13.87
CA GLY A 118 18.14 -13.95 14.45
C GLY A 118 17.36 -14.99 13.63
N VAL A 119 17.22 -16.22 14.12
CA VAL A 119 16.53 -17.31 13.39
C VAL A 119 15.25 -17.73 14.12
N GLY A 120 14.15 -17.93 13.37
CA GLY A 120 12.91 -18.55 13.85
C GLY A 120 12.04 -17.66 14.73
N ARG A 121 12.15 -16.33 14.59
CA ARG A 121 11.39 -15.39 15.42
C ARG A 121 9.95 -15.21 14.95
N PRO A 122 9.07 -14.68 15.80
CA PRO A 122 7.79 -14.16 15.36
C PRO A 122 7.99 -13.12 14.26
N ALA A 123 7.23 -13.21 13.18
CA ALA A 123 7.43 -12.37 12.00
C ALA A 123 6.24 -11.48 11.68
N ILE A 124 6.50 -10.33 11.08
CA ILE A 124 5.52 -9.41 10.51
C ILE A 124 5.69 -9.43 8.99
N TRP A 125 4.58 -9.66 8.29
CA TRP A 125 4.53 -9.53 6.84
C TRP A 125 4.04 -8.14 6.46
N LEU A 126 4.80 -7.45 5.59
CA LEU A 126 4.44 -6.18 4.96
C LEU A 126 4.48 -6.37 3.45
N ASP A 127 3.49 -5.84 2.73
CA ASP A 127 3.52 -5.82 1.27
C ASP A 127 2.94 -4.54 0.65
N THR A 128 3.46 -4.20 -0.52
CA THR A 128 3.00 -3.10 -1.37
C THR A 128 2.89 -3.55 -2.83
N GLY A 129 2.09 -2.83 -3.62
CA GLY A 129 2.09 -2.99 -5.07
C GLY A 129 1.47 -4.29 -5.61
N ILE A 130 0.55 -4.93 -4.87
CA ILE A 130 -0.24 -6.05 -5.41
C ILE A 130 -1.15 -5.60 -6.57
N HIS A 131 -1.64 -4.35 -6.50
CA HIS A 131 -2.26 -3.67 -7.62
C HIS A 131 -1.23 -2.76 -8.30
N ALA A 132 -0.81 -3.15 -9.50
CA ALA A 132 0.26 -2.48 -10.24
C ALA A 132 0.14 -0.96 -10.42
N ARG A 133 -1.08 -0.42 -10.49
CA ARG A 133 -1.33 1.01 -10.72
C ARG A 133 -1.21 1.89 -9.47
N GLU A 134 -1.07 1.28 -8.30
CA GLU A 134 -1.03 1.98 -7.01
C GLU A 134 0.41 2.39 -6.66
N TRP A 135 1.02 3.22 -7.51
CA TRP A 135 2.46 3.55 -7.49
C TRP A 135 2.95 4.19 -6.19
N ILE A 136 2.07 4.87 -5.46
CA ILE A 136 2.38 5.40 -4.13
C ILE A 136 2.79 4.31 -3.14
N THR A 137 2.32 3.07 -3.34
CA THR A 137 2.57 1.98 -2.39
C THR A 137 4.00 1.45 -2.51
N PRO A 138 4.56 1.05 -3.69
CA PRO A 138 5.97 0.68 -3.75
C PRO A 138 6.91 1.84 -3.42
N ALA A 139 6.57 3.09 -3.79
CA ALA A 139 7.35 4.26 -3.43
C ALA A 139 7.42 4.46 -1.90
N THR A 140 6.29 4.28 -1.21
CA THR A 140 6.22 4.27 0.26
C THR A 140 7.00 3.09 0.84
N GLY A 141 6.98 1.92 0.20
CA GLY A 141 7.73 0.74 0.63
C GLY A 141 9.24 0.92 0.57
N ILE A 142 9.75 1.44 -0.55
CA ILE A 142 11.17 1.81 -0.72
C ILE A 142 11.59 2.82 0.35
N TRP A 143 10.81 3.88 0.54
CA TRP A 143 11.05 4.88 1.57
C TRP A 143 11.05 4.26 2.97
N THR A 144 10.13 3.34 3.26
CA THR A 144 10.03 2.69 4.58
C THR A 144 11.22 1.77 4.87
N ALA A 145 11.74 1.08 3.86
CA ALA A 145 12.88 0.17 3.97
C ALA A 145 14.23 0.91 4.07
N LYS A 146 14.38 2.10 3.47
CA LYS A 146 15.57 2.97 3.64
C LYS A 146 15.20 4.43 3.45
N LYS A 147 15.77 5.30 4.28
CA LYS A 147 16.09 6.66 3.83
C LYS A 147 17.31 7.20 4.54
N ALA A 148 18.16 7.75 3.68
CA ALA A 148 19.39 8.42 3.97
C ALA A 148 19.17 9.81 4.63
N SER A 149 19.98 10.03 5.67
CA SER A 149 20.71 11.26 6.00
C SER A 149 20.01 12.53 6.51
N SER A 150 18.68 12.74 6.47
CA SER A 150 18.14 14.06 6.93
C SER A 150 16.74 14.13 7.51
N SER A 151 15.97 13.05 7.59
CA SER A 151 14.68 13.01 8.30
C SER A 151 14.39 11.56 8.67
N PRO A 152 13.73 11.28 9.82
CA PRO A 152 13.59 9.92 10.35
C PRO A 152 13.04 8.95 9.30
N CYS A 153 13.77 7.86 9.07
CA CYS A 153 13.37 6.68 8.32
C CYS A 153 14.02 5.48 8.98
N MET A 154 13.35 4.34 9.03
CA MET A 154 13.31 3.68 10.31
C MET A 154 13.93 2.30 10.40
N ILE A 155 13.66 1.37 9.49
CA ILE A 155 14.09 -0.02 9.76
C ILE A 155 15.63 -0.15 9.75
N VAL A 156 16.30 0.17 8.64
CA VAL A 156 17.77 0.03 8.54
C VAL A 156 18.50 1.18 9.23
N THR A 157 18.00 2.39 9.07
CA THR A 157 18.71 3.60 9.53
C THR A 157 18.47 3.93 10.99
N GLU A 158 17.41 3.41 11.62
CA GLU A 158 17.17 3.59 13.06
C GLU A 158 17.41 2.34 13.90
N TYR A 159 17.67 1.18 13.28
CA TYR A 159 18.17 0.05 14.05
C TYR A 159 19.52 0.43 14.71
N GLY A 160 19.56 0.37 16.04
CA GLY A 160 20.67 0.86 16.85
C GLY A 160 20.64 2.37 17.18
N ARG A 161 19.63 3.13 16.71
CA ARG A 161 19.46 4.56 17.01
C ARG A 161 18.11 4.86 17.68
N ASP A 162 17.00 4.45 17.06
CA ASP A 162 15.66 4.57 17.64
C ASP A 162 15.39 3.37 18.57
N PRO A 163 15.08 3.60 19.85
CA PRO A 163 14.84 2.52 20.79
C PRO A 163 13.63 1.64 20.41
N SER A 164 12.59 2.20 19.80
CA SER A 164 11.38 1.47 19.43
C SER A 164 11.62 0.52 18.27
N VAL A 165 12.26 1.00 17.20
CA VAL A 165 12.68 0.17 16.06
C VAL A 165 13.67 -0.90 16.51
N THR A 166 14.65 -0.52 17.32
CA THR A 166 15.65 -1.47 17.83
C THR A 166 14.99 -2.56 18.67
N ALA A 167 14.07 -2.20 19.56
CA ALA A 167 13.31 -3.16 20.36
C ALA A 167 12.42 -4.07 19.51
N LEU A 168 11.86 -3.56 18.41
CA LEU A 168 11.07 -4.33 17.46
C LEU A 168 11.93 -5.38 16.75
N LEU A 169 13.01 -4.97 16.09
CA LEU A 169 13.88 -5.87 15.31
C LEU A 169 14.72 -6.83 16.17
N ASN A 170 14.89 -6.53 17.46
CA ASN A 170 15.48 -7.47 18.42
C ASN A 170 14.53 -8.63 18.80
N LYS A 171 13.22 -8.47 18.60
CA LYS A 171 12.20 -9.44 19.01
C LYS A 171 11.49 -10.10 17.84
N MET A 172 11.42 -9.44 16.69
CA MET A 172 10.64 -9.86 15.54
C MET A 172 11.40 -9.70 14.24
N ASP A 173 11.07 -10.53 13.26
CA ASP A 173 11.54 -10.39 11.88
C ASP A 173 10.49 -9.62 11.07
N ILE A 174 10.92 -8.81 10.11
CA ILE A 174 10.04 -8.11 9.17
C ILE A 174 10.37 -8.59 7.75
N PHE A 175 9.38 -9.21 7.11
CA PHE A 175 9.44 -9.54 5.69
C PHE A 175 8.67 -8.49 4.92
N PHE A 176 9.35 -7.79 4.00
CA PHE A 176 8.74 -6.68 3.28
C PHE A 176 8.81 -6.88 1.77
N GLU A 177 7.69 -7.21 1.14
CA GLU A 177 7.59 -7.32 -0.32
C GLU A 177 7.20 -5.98 -0.96
N ILE A 178 8.17 -5.30 -1.57
CA ILE A 178 7.99 -3.94 -2.13
C ILE A 178 7.11 -3.95 -3.40
N VAL A 179 7.25 -4.97 -4.25
CA VAL A 179 6.46 -5.09 -5.49
C VAL A 179 5.93 -6.50 -5.60
N VAL A 180 4.72 -6.72 -5.09
CA VAL A 180 4.03 -8.03 -5.17
C VAL A 180 3.66 -8.39 -6.61
N ASN A 181 3.29 -7.41 -7.44
CA ASN A 181 2.90 -7.62 -8.84
C ASN A 181 3.92 -6.98 -9.81
N PRO A 182 5.10 -7.59 -9.99
CA PRO A 182 6.17 -7.01 -10.81
C PRO A 182 5.80 -6.93 -12.29
N ASP A 183 5.11 -7.93 -12.84
CA ASP A 183 4.70 -7.95 -14.24
C ASP A 183 3.70 -6.83 -14.55
N GLY A 184 2.68 -6.68 -13.70
CA GLY A 184 1.74 -5.59 -13.80
C GLY A 184 2.43 -4.23 -13.59
N TYR A 185 3.33 -4.11 -12.61
CA TYR A 185 4.04 -2.85 -12.35
C TYR A 185 4.93 -2.44 -13.53
N ALA A 186 5.66 -3.38 -14.13
CA ALA A 186 6.40 -3.13 -15.36
C ALA A 186 5.46 -2.73 -16.52
N PHE A 187 4.28 -3.36 -16.61
CA PHE A 187 3.29 -3.03 -17.64
C PHE A 187 2.78 -1.59 -17.55
N THR A 188 2.55 -1.07 -16.33
CA THR A 188 2.10 0.32 -16.16
C THR A 188 3.15 1.34 -16.64
N HIS A 189 4.42 0.95 -16.72
CA HIS A 189 5.53 1.81 -17.13
C HIS A 189 5.95 1.66 -18.61
N THR A 190 5.63 0.55 -19.27
CA THR A 190 6.23 0.17 -20.56
C THR A 190 5.23 -0.09 -21.70
N SER A 191 3.92 -0.11 -21.42
CA SER A 191 2.83 -0.35 -22.39
C SER A 191 2.87 -1.67 -23.20
N THR A 192 3.79 -2.63 -22.92
CA THR A 192 4.14 -3.70 -23.89
C THR A 192 4.17 -5.16 -23.37
N TYR A 193 3.58 -5.50 -22.23
CA TYR A 193 3.49 -6.92 -21.80
C TYR A 193 2.19 -7.27 -21.08
N ARG A 194 1.42 -8.23 -21.61
CA ARG A 194 0.02 -8.47 -21.20
C ARG A 194 -0.19 -9.74 -20.36
N GLY A 195 0.88 -10.51 -20.14
CA GLY A 195 0.74 -11.92 -19.75
C GLY A 195 -0.16 -12.70 -20.73
N PRO A 196 -0.37 -14.01 -20.51
CA PRO A 196 -1.24 -14.80 -21.37
C PRO A 196 -2.75 -14.68 -21.02
N PHE A 197 -3.16 -14.43 -19.76
CA PHE A 197 -4.56 -14.25 -19.32
C PHE A 197 -4.68 -13.78 -17.85
N ALA A 198 -5.87 -13.32 -17.42
CA ALA A 198 -6.14 -12.88 -16.04
C ALA A 198 -6.31 -14.07 -15.07
N HIS A 199 -5.78 -13.95 -13.84
CA HIS A 199 -5.84 -14.93 -12.75
C HIS A 199 -4.87 -16.14 -12.86
N SER A 200 -3.70 -15.96 -13.46
CA SER A 200 -2.60 -16.96 -13.49
C SER A 200 -1.64 -16.89 -12.28
N GLU A 201 -1.81 -15.89 -11.43
CA GLU A 201 -0.76 -15.28 -10.60
C GLU A 201 -0.02 -16.25 -9.66
N SER A 202 1.22 -16.59 -10.02
CA SER A 202 2.22 -17.26 -9.17
C SER A 202 2.52 -16.49 -7.87
N GLU A 203 2.22 -15.20 -7.84
CA GLU A 203 2.66 -14.23 -6.84
C GLU A 203 1.89 -14.45 -5.53
N VAL A 204 0.55 -14.50 -5.58
CA VAL A 204 -0.29 -14.77 -4.39
C VAL A 204 0.03 -16.15 -3.82
N LYS A 205 0.23 -17.14 -4.68
CA LYS A 205 0.61 -18.49 -4.23
C LYS A 205 1.97 -18.47 -3.53
N SER A 206 2.93 -17.70 -4.03
CA SER A 206 4.27 -17.59 -3.44
C SER A 206 4.22 -16.96 -2.04
N ILE A 207 3.39 -15.92 -1.84
CA ILE A 207 3.16 -15.31 -0.52
C ILE A 207 2.53 -16.32 0.44
N VAL A 208 1.47 -17.00 0.00
CA VAL A 208 0.76 -18.01 0.79
C VAL A 208 1.70 -19.14 1.21
N ASP A 209 2.43 -19.72 0.26
CA ASP A 209 3.37 -20.82 0.51
C ASP A 209 4.48 -20.36 1.48
N PHE A 210 4.96 -19.13 1.34
CA PHE A 210 5.99 -18.58 2.21
C PHE A 210 5.50 -18.36 3.64
N ILE A 211 4.34 -17.72 3.82
CA ILE A 211 3.77 -17.45 5.14
C ILE A 211 3.48 -18.77 5.88
N LEU A 212 2.85 -19.73 5.18
CA LEU A 212 2.55 -21.04 5.75
C LEU A 212 3.80 -21.86 6.00
N GLY A 213 4.80 -21.79 5.12
CA GLY A 213 6.08 -22.47 5.26
C GLY A 213 6.94 -21.95 6.41
N HIS A 214 6.87 -20.64 6.69
CA HIS A 214 7.53 -20.02 7.85
C HIS A 214 6.83 -20.40 9.17
N GLY A 215 5.50 -20.40 9.19
CA GLY A 215 4.70 -20.92 10.32
C GLY A 215 4.67 -20.06 11.59
N ASN A 216 5.40 -18.94 11.66
CA ASN A 216 5.45 -18.07 12.84
C ASN A 216 5.15 -16.58 12.54
N PHE A 217 4.33 -16.30 11.51
CA PHE A 217 3.83 -14.94 11.28
C PHE A 217 2.75 -14.55 12.28
N LYS A 218 2.82 -13.32 12.79
CA LYS A 218 1.88 -12.74 13.77
C LYS A 218 0.98 -11.67 13.17
N ALA A 219 1.48 -10.98 12.16
CA ALA A 219 0.80 -9.86 11.54
C ALA A 219 0.99 -9.88 10.03
N MET A 220 -0.01 -9.34 9.33
CA MET A 220 -0.02 -9.13 7.89
C MET A 220 -0.52 -7.72 7.63
N ILE A 221 0.25 -6.90 6.94
CA ILE A 221 -0.16 -5.53 6.60
C ILE A 221 0.01 -5.35 5.10
N THR A 222 -1.12 -5.26 4.39
CA THR A 222 -1.11 -4.96 2.95
C THR A 222 -1.34 -3.48 2.73
N ILE A 223 -0.59 -2.87 1.82
CA ILE A 223 -0.63 -1.44 1.57
C ILE A 223 -1.10 -1.19 0.14
N HIS A 224 -2.25 -0.52 0.04
CA HIS A 224 -2.94 -0.15 -1.19
C HIS A 224 -3.08 1.37 -1.28
N SER A 225 -3.62 1.84 -2.41
CA SER A 225 -4.14 3.20 -2.56
C SER A 225 -5.36 3.15 -3.47
N TYR A 226 -6.33 4.05 -3.37
CA TYR A 226 -6.42 5.25 -2.55
C TYR A 226 -7.74 5.22 -1.81
N SER A 227 -7.85 5.99 -0.73
CA SER A 227 -9.11 6.39 -0.05
C SER A 227 -8.85 6.93 1.36
N GLN A 228 -7.61 6.86 1.86
CA GLN A 228 -7.26 7.16 3.26
C GLN A 228 -8.07 6.28 4.24
N MET A 229 -7.85 4.96 4.16
CA MET A 229 -8.51 3.98 5.01
C MET A 229 -7.51 3.06 5.71
N LEU A 230 -7.83 2.63 6.93
CA LEU A 230 -7.17 1.53 7.62
C LEU A 230 -8.21 0.46 7.98
N MET A 231 -8.18 -0.64 7.26
CA MET A 231 -9.17 -1.71 7.35
C MET A 231 -8.61 -2.93 8.06
N TYR A 232 -9.52 -3.70 8.66
CA TYR A 232 -9.21 -4.99 9.28
C TYR A 232 -10.36 -5.98 9.05
N PRO A 233 -10.14 -7.30 9.23
CA PRO A 233 -11.14 -8.32 8.97
C PRO A 233 -12.46 -8.18 9.74
N TYR A 234 -13.58 -8.68 9.22
CA TYR A 234 -13.75 -9.31 7.91
C TYR A 234 -14.33 -8.37 6.86
N GLY A 235 -13.86 -8.49 5.63
CA GLY A 235 -14.46 -7.89 4.45
C GLY A 235 -15.62 -8.69 3.86
N TYR A 236 -15.55 -10.03 3.88
CA TYR A 236 -16.53 -10.89 3.19
C TYR A 236 -17.83 -11.16 3.98
N THR A 237 -17.91 -10.80 5.26
CA THR A 237 -19.06 -11.10 6.14
C THR A 237 -19.34 -9.98 7.15
N ASP A 238 -20.61 -9.85 7.56
CA ASP A 238 -21.07 -8.95 8.62
C ASP A 238 -20.71 -9.44 10.03
N THR A 239 -20.41 -10.73 10.19
CA THR A 239 -19.95 -11.27 11.47
C THR A 239 -18.59 -10.66 11.84
N PRO A 240 -18.45 -9.98 12.98
CA PRO A 240 -17.17 -9.43 13.40
C PRO A 240 -16.13 -10.52 13.66
N ALA A 241 -14.86 -10.18 13.47
CA ALA A 241 -13.75 -11.02 13.92
C ALA A 241 -13.81 -11.23 15.45
N PRO A 242 -13.41 -12.41 15.98
CA PRO A 242 -13.42 -12.68 17.42
C PRO A 242 -12.71 -11.63 18.29
N ASN A 243 -11.67 -10.97 17.78
CA ASN A 243 -10.95 -9.88 18.45
C ASN A 243 -11.21 -8.49 17.81
N ALA A 244 -12.40 -8.27 17.23
CA ALA A 244 -12.73 -7.01 16.54
C ALA A 244 -12.53 -5.76 17.41
N ASP A 245 -12.82 -5.82 18.71
CA ASP A 245 -12.63 -4.68 19.64
C ASP A 245 -11.14 -4.30 19.78
N GLU A 246 -10.26 -5.29 19.85
CA GLU A 246 -8.80 -5.11 19.89
C GLU A 246 -8.31 -4.52 18.57
N LEU A 247 -8.74 -5.07 17.43
CA LEU A 247 -8.39 -4.57 16.11
C LEU A 247 -8.88 -3.14 15.89
N HIS A 248 -10.09 -2.81 16.35
CA HIS A 248 -10.66 -1.47 16.22
C HIS A 248 -9.91 -0.44 17.06
N ALA A 249 -9.59 -0.77 18.32
CA ALA A 249 -8.82 0.11 19.19
C ALA A 249 -7.40 0.33 18.65
N LEU A 250 -6.78 -0.72 18.10
CA LEU A 250 -5.46 -0.63 17.50
C LEU A 250 -5.47 0.19 16.20
N ALA A 251 -6.46 -0.03 15.33
CA ALA A 251 -6.63 0.76 14.10
C ALA A 251 -6.83 2.25 14.43
N LYS A 252 -7.64 2.55 15.45
CA LYS A 252 -7.80 3.93 15.93
C LYS A 252 -6.47 4.53 16.35
N ARG A 253 -5.68 3.82 17.17
CA ARG A 253 -4.37 4.30 17.62
C ARG A 253 -3.43 4.58 16.44
N ALA A 254 -3.39 3.69 15.46
CA ALA A 254 -2.57 3.83 14.27
C ALA A 254 -3.00 5.05 13.41
N VAL A 255 -4.31 5.26 13.25
CA VAL A 255 -4.85 6.44 12.55
C VAL A 255 -4.57 7.73 13.32
N ASP A 256 -4.73 7.75 14.66
CA ASP A 256 -4.40 8.91 15.48
C ASP A 256 -2.90 9.28 15.33
N ALA A 257 -2.01 8.28 15.28
CA ALA A 257 -0.58 8.48 15.08
C ALA A 257 -0.27 9.02 13.67
N LEU A 258 -0.88 8.47 12.63
CA LEU A 258 -0.77 8.95 11.25
C LEU A 258 -1.20 10.41 11.14
N GLU A 259 -2.40 10.72 11.65
CA GLU A 259 -3.00 12.05 11.56
C GLU A 259 -2.13 13.10 12.25
N SER A 260 -1.41 12.74 13.31
CA SER A 260 -0.60 13.67 14.11
C SER A 260 0.46 14.43 13.32
N LEU A 261 0.94 13.89 12.19
CA LEU A 261 2.05 14.48 11.44
C LEU A 261 1.60 15.56 10.45
N HIS A 262 0.55 15.28 9.68
CA HIS A 262 0.11 16.15 8.58
C HIS A 262 -1.38 16.52 8.66
N GLY A 263 -2.12 16.03 9.65
CA GLY A 263 -3.56 16.22 9.78
C GLY A 263 -4.38 15.36 8.81
N THR A 264 -3.76 14.38 8.15
CA THR A 264 -4.41 13.54 7.14
C THR A 264 -5.44 12.62 7.79
N LYS A 265 -6.69 12.78 7.38
CA LYS A 265 -7.82 12.08 7.97
C LYS A 265 -8.01 10.70 7.34
N TYR A 266 -7.83 9.65 8.13
CA TYR A 266 -8.15 8.28 7.73
C TYR A 266 -9.45 7.82 8.38
N THR A 267 -10.23 7.04 7.64
CA THR A 267 -11.30 6.23 8.23
C THR A 267 -10.78 4.85 8.58
N PHE A 268 -11.35 4.19 9.59
CA PHE A 268 -10.90 2.85 9.98
C PHE A 268 -12.04 1.96 10.48
N GLY A 269 -11.96 0.65 10.20
CA GLY A 269 -13.06 -0.26 10.50
C GLY A 269 -12.99 -1.61 9.79
N SER A 270 -14.00 -2.43 10.05
CA SER A 270 -14.13 -3.77 9.47
C SER A 270 -14.80 -3.72 8.10
N TRP A 271 -14.00 -3.47 7.06
CA TRP A 271 -14.45 -3.34 5.67
C TRP A 271 -13.52 -4.10 4.73
N ILE A 272 -14.05 -4.42 3.55
CA ILE A 272 -13.40 -5.02 2.36
C ILE A 272 -11.90 -5.31 2.57
N SER A 273 -11.59 -6.54 2.92
CA SER A 273 -10.24 -7.07 3.03
C SER A 273 -10.22 -8.45 2.41
N THR A 274 -9.37 -8.70 1.43
CA THR A 274 -9.22 -10.03 0.80
C THR A 274 -8.04 -10.76 1.42
N LEU A 275 -6.82 -10.24 1.22
CA LEU A 275 -5.61 -10.87 1.75
C LEU A 275 -5.60 -10.83 3.28
N SER A 276 -6.01 -9.73 3.90
CA SER A 276 -6.09 -9.63 5.37
C SER A 276 -7.14 -10.57 5.96
N ASP A 277 -8.23 -10.86 5.25
CA ASP A 277 -9.20 -11.89 5.68
C ASP A 277 -8.59 -13.29 5.62
N TRP A 278 -7.79 -13.58 4.59
CA TRP A 278 -7.04 -14.82 4.48
C TRP A 278 -5.99 -14.93 5.58
N GLY A 279 -5.17 -13.90 5.81
CA GLY A 279 -4.13 -13.89 6.85
C GLY A 279 -4.73 -14.14 8.23
N TYR A 280 -5.81 -13.45 8.56
CA TYR A 280 -6.51 -13.61 9.84
C TYR A 280 -7.08 -15.02 10.03
N LYS A 281 -7.67 -15.61 8.97
CA LYS A 281 -8.14 -17.01 9.01
C LYS A 281 -7.02 -18.03 9.20
N ASN A 282 -5.80 -17.69 8.78
CA ASN A 282 -4.61 -18.53 8.93
C ASN A 282 -3.79 -18.19 10.18
N GLY A 283 -4.37 -17.47 11.14
CA GLY A 283 -3.76 -17.24 12.45
C GLY A 283 -2.91 -15.97 12.56
N LEU A 284 -2.82 -15.15 11.50
CA LEU A 284 -2.17 -13.83 11.57
C LEU A 284 -3.16 -12.85 12.21
N ARG A 285 -3.24 -12.90 13.54
CA ARG A 285 -4.22 -12.19 14.37
C ARG A 285 -4.30 -10.69 14.09
N TYR A 286 -3.19 -10.07 13.71
CA TYR A 286 -3.10 -8.65 13.36
C TYR A 286 -2.98 -8.48 11.85
N SER A 287 -4.10 -8.63 11.16
CA SER A 287 -4.19 -8.44 9.71
C SER A 287 -4.85 -7.10 9.38
N PHE A 288 -4.15 -6.23 8.65
CA PHE A 288 -4.61 -4.89 8.31
C PHE A 288 -4.38 -4.56 6.83
N THR A 289 -5.23 -3.70 6.28
CA THR A 289 -5.11 -3.19 4.92
C THR A 289 -5.15 -1.67 4.94
N PHE A 290 -4.10 -1.03 4.43
CA PHE A 290 -4.07 0.42 4.21
C PHE A 290 -4.61 0.76 2.82
N GLU A 291 -5.39 1.83 2.71
CA GLU A 291 -5.62 2.58 1.48
C GLU A 291 -5.00 3.97 1.69
N LEU A 292 -3.87 4.24 1.04
CA LEU A 292 -3.10 5.46 1.23
C LEU A 292 -3.79 6.70 0.62
N ARG A 293 -3.07 7.81 0.56
CA ARG A 293 -3.52 9.04 -0.10
C ARG A 293 -3.84 8.81 -1.59
N ASP A 294 -4.74 9.58 -2.18
CA ASP A 294 -5.59 10.61 -1.58
C ASP A 294 -7.05 10.15 -1.46
N THR A 295 -8.01 11.06 -1.53
CA THR A 295 -9.45 10.74 -1.51
C THR A 295 -10.12 10.96 -2.87
N GLY A 296 -9.35 10.92 -3.98
CA GLY A 296 -9.88 10.94 -5.35
C GLY A 296 -9.46 12.14 -6.21
N ARG A 297 -8.81 13.17 -5.65
CA ARG A 297 -8.36 14.35 -6.44
C ARG A 297 -7.33 13.95 -7.50
N TYR A 298 -6.39 13.11 -7.12
CA TYR A 298 -5.37 12.52 -7.98
C TYR A 298 -5.56 11.01 -8.11
N GLY A 299 -6.14 10.37 -7.08
CA GLY A 299 -6.32 8.92 -7.04
C GLY A 299 -4.98 8.20 -7.23
N PHE A 300 -4.91 7.32 -8.22
CA PHE A 300 -3.68 6.57 -8.54
C PHE A 300 -2.53 7.42 -9.10
N LEU A 301 -2.81 8.64 -9.58
CA LEU A 301 -1.81 9.56 -10.15
C LEU A 301 -1.37 10.61 -9.13
N LEU A 302 -1.14 10.17 -7.89
CA LEU A 302 -0.72 11.04 -6.79
C LEU A 302 0.63 11.69 -7.13
N PRO A 303 0.77 13.03 -7.09
CA PRO A 303 2.00 13.70 -7.50
C PRO A 303 3.20 13.25 -6.67
N ALA A 304 4.37 13.11 -7.32
CA ALA A 304 5.61 12.66 -6.68
C ALA A 304 6.00 13.43 -5.39
N ASN A 305 5.66 14.73 -5.30
CA ASN A 305 5.92 15.53 -4.09
C ASN A 305 5.10 15.11 -2.85
N GLN A 306 4.11 14.22 -3.01
CA GLN A 306 3.33 13.61 -1.92
C GLN A 306 3.91 12.27 -1.46
N ILE A 307 4.92 11.70 -2.14
CA ILE A 307 5.52 10.41 -1.76
C ILE A 307 6.07 10.47 -0.34
N ILE A 308 6.95 11.43 -0.05
CA ILE A 308 7.58 11.55 1.27
C ILE A 308 6.56 11.84 2.37
N PRO A 309 5.64 12.83 2.25
CA PRO A 309 4.60 13.04 3.25
C PRO A 309 3.74 11.80 3.52
N THR A 310 3.35 11.07 2.47
CA THR A 310 2.55 9.85 2.60
C THR A 310 3.34 8.77 3.33
N ALA A 311 4.61 8.57 2.98
CA ALA A 311 5.45 7.57 3.63
C ALA A 311 5.73 7.90 5.11
N GLN A 312 5.97 9.17 5.44
CA GLN A 312 6.25 9.61 6.80
C GLN A 312 5.06 9.40 7.74
N GLU A 313 3.85 9.77 7.34
CA GLU A 313 2.66 9.59 8.19
C GLU A 313 2.27 8.11 8.29
N THR A 314 2.38 7.36 7.19
CA THR A 314 2.09 5.92 7.16
C THR A 314 3.04 5.16 8.07
N TRP A 315 4.31 5.57 8.13
CA TRP A 315 5.28 4.99 9.03
C TRP A 315 4.87 5.06 10.50
N LEU A 316 4.29 6.18 10.95
CA LEU A 316 3.81 6.33 12.33
C LEU A 316 2.68 5.32 12.64
N ALA A 317 1.78 5.10 11.67
CA ALA A 317 0.74 4.09 11.78
C ALA A 317 1.34 2.67 11.84
N LEU A 318 2.26 2.35 10.94
CA LEU A 318 2.95 1.06 10.90
C LEU A 318 3.66 0.78 12.22
N MET A 319 4.35 1.75 12.82
CA MET A 319 4.99 1.56 14.12
C MET A 319 3.98 1.28 15.23
N ALA A 320 2.87 2.01 15.28
CA ALA A 320 1.82 1.74 16.26
C ALA A 320 1.28 0.31 16.15
N LEU A 321 1.12 -0.21 14.93
CA LEU A 321 0.73 -1.60 14.69
C LEU A 321 1.83 -2.58 15.12
N MET A 322 3.06 -2.40 14.63
CA MET A 322 4.17 -3.33 14.86
C MET A 322 4.60 -3.38 16.33
N GLU A 323 4.57 -2.25 17.06
CA GLU A 323 4.81 -2.23 18.50
C GLU A 323 3.75 -3.01 19.27
N HIS A 324 2.47 -2.90 18.88
CA HIS A 324 1.41 -3.71 19.49
C HIS A 324 1.65 -5.20 19.27
N VAL A 325 2.02 -5.60 18.05
CA VAL A 325 2.32 -7.01 17.71
C VAL A 325 3.50 -7.52 18.54
N ARG A 326 4.58 -6.72 18.66
CA ARG A 326 5.76 -7.05 19.48
C ARG A 326 5.39 -7.32 20.94
N ASP A 327 4.49 -6.52 21.49
CA ASP A 327 4.11 -6.62 22.90
C ASP A 327 3.00 -7.67 23.15
N HIS A 328 2.35 -8.16 22.08
CA HIS A 328 1.27 -9.15 22.12
C HIS A 328 1.48 -10.28 21.08
N PRO A 329 2.55 -11.10 21.18
CA PRO A 329 2.99 -12.02 20.12
C PRO A 329 2.19 -13.34 20.01
N TYR A 330 1.06 -13.45 20.71
CA TYR A 330 0.29 -14.69 20.84
C TYR A 330 -0.43 -15.11 19.55
#